data_AF-A0A971CRT0-F1
#
_entry.id   AF-A0A971CRT0-F1
#
_cell.length_a   1.000
_cell.length_b   1.000
_cell.length_c   1.000
_cell.angle_alpha   90.00
_cell.angle_beta   90.00
_cell.angle_gamma   90.00
#
_symmetry.space_group_name_H-M   'P 1'
#
loop_
_entity.id
_entity.type
_entity.pdbx_description
1 polymer ?
#
loop_
_entity_poly.entity_id
_entity_poly.type
_entity_poly.pdbx_seq_one_letter_code
_entity_poly.pdbx_strand_id
1 'polypeptide(L)'
;MRTIFDLPEPIFREAKARAAREGVKLKELIVRYIEVGLRSPGVPDGGEKGHREPLPTAISREAGKPPSKVLGNRDLDALLEEDEFDRYQRTIASAKGVDT
;
A
#
# COMPACT_ATOMS: atom_id res chain seq x y z
N MET A 1 31.27 -12.56 14.87
CA MET A 1 31.42 -13.98 15.25
C MET A 1 31.60 -14.82 13.99
N ARG A 2 32.30 -15.96 14.08
CA ARG A 2 32.41 -16.93 12.98
C ARG A 2 31.37 -18.03 13.21
N THR A 3 30.43 -18.16 12.29
CA THR A 3 29.38 -19.19 12.34
C THR A 3 29.56 -20.14 11.16
N ILE A 4 29.42 -21.43 11.42
CA ILE A 4 29.44 -22.48 10.40
C ILE A 4 28.02 -23.03 10.32
N PHE A 5 27.45 -23.04 9.12
CA PHE A 5 26.11 -23.56 8.86
C PHE A 5 26.13 -24.27 7.51
N ASP A 6 25.50 -25.43 7.46
CA ASP A 6 25.43 -26.24 6.26
C ASP A 6 24.27 -25.77 5.38
N LEU A 7 24.56 -25.42 4.13
CA LEU A 7 23.55 -25.15 3.12
C LEU A 7 23.53 -26.28 2.09
N PRO A 8 22.35 -26.72 1.63
CA PRO A 8 22.25 -27.56 0.46
C PRO A 8 22.93 -26.92 -0.75
N GLU A 9 23.66 -27.73 -1.53
CA GLU A 9 24.39 -27.30 -2.73
C GLU A 9 23.54 -26.47 -3.72
N PRO A 10 22.27 -26.82 -4.01
CA PRO A 10 21.44 -26.02 -4.91
C PRO A 10 21.24 -24.58 -4.43
N ILE A 11 20.99 -24.40 -3.13
CA ILE A 11 20.74 -23.08 -2.51
C ILE A 11 22.03 -22.27 -2.49
N PHE A 12 23.15 -22.91 -2.15
CA PHE A 12 24.45 -22.26 -2.15
C PHE A 12 24.83 -21.73 -3.54
N ARG A 13 24.60 -22.52 -4.59
CA ARG A 13 24.87 -22.12 -5.98
C ARG A 13 24.02 -20.92 -6.39
N GLU A 14 22.74 -20.91 -6.04
CA GLU A 14 21.84 -19.78 -6.32
C GLU A 14 22.26 -18.52 -5.58
N ALA A 15 22.54 -18.62 -4.27
CA ALA A 15 22.99 -17.49 -3.46
C ALA A 15 24.30 -16.89 -4.02
N LYS A 16 25.23 -17.74 -4.47
CA LYS A 16 26.47 -17.31 -5.11
C LYS A 16 26.22 -16.58 -6.44
N ALA A 17 25.33 -17.12 -7.28
CA ALA A 17 24.98 -16.48 -8.54
C ALA A 17 24.33 -15.11 -8.31
N ARG A 18 23.45 -14.99 -7.31
CA ARG A 18 22.80 -13.73 -6.98
C ARG A 18 23.78 -12.71 -6.38
N ALA A 19 24.69 -13.14 -5.51
CA ALA A 19 25.74 -12.26 -4.98
C ALA A 19 26.62 -11.67 -6.11
N ALA A 20 26.98 -12.49 -7.10
CA ALA A 20 27.74 -12.03 -8.27
C ALA A 20 26.95 -11.03 -9.13
N ARG A 21 25.65 -11.26 -9.33
CA ARG A 21 24.76 -10.35 -10.08
C ARG A 21 24.57 -9.01 -9.40
N GLU A 22 24.45 -9.01 -8.08
CA GLU A 22 24.26 -7.79 -7.27
C GLU A 22 25.59 -7.08 -6.94
N GLY A 23 26.74 -7.68 -7.26
CA GLY A 23 28.05 -7.10 -6.97
C GLY A 23 28.40 -7.07 -5.48
N VAL A 24 27.74 -7.89 -4.66
CA VAL A 24 27.90 -7.94 -3.20
C VAL A 24 28.66 -9.20 -2.77
N LYS A 25 29.24 -9.19 -1.57
CA LYS A 25 29.87 -10.40 -1.04
C LYS A 25 28.80 -11.40 -0.60
N LEU A 26 29.05 -12.69 -0.82
CA LEU A 26 28.13 -13.74 -0.40
C LEU A 26 27.77 -13.67 1.08
N LYS A 27 28.74 -13.35 1.95
CA LYS A 27 28.49 -13.16 3.39
C LYS A 27 27.47 -12.06 3.70
N GLU A 28 27.52 -10.95 2.95
CA GLU A 28 26.64 -9.79 3.16
C GLU A 28 25.22 -10.13 2.70
N LEU A 29 25.11 -10.84 1.56
CA LEU A 29 23.84 -11.32 1.06
C LEU A 29 23.16 -12.28 2.05
N ILE A 30 23.91 -13.24 2.61
CA ILE A 30 23.38 -14.20 3.57
C ILE A 30 22.93 -13.48 4.85
N VAL A 31 23.75 -12.57 5.42
CA VAL A 31 23.36 -11.79 6.60
C VAL A 31 22.06 -11.03 6.34
N ARG A 32 21.96 -10.34 5.19
CA ARG A 32 20.75 -9.62 4.80
C ARG A 32 19.52 -10.53 4.74
N TYR A 33 19.65 -11.73 4.18
CA TYR A 33 18.55 -12.70 4.13
C TYR A 33 18.14 -13.20 5.50
N ILE A 34 19.11 -13.47 6.39
CA ILE A 34 18.82 -13.85 7.76
C ILE A 34 18.10 -12.71 8.48
N GLU A 35 18.56 -11.47 8.36
CA GLU A 35 17.90 -10.32 9.00
C GLU A 35 16.47 -10.09 8.49
N VAL A 36 16.25 -10.20 7.18
CA VAL A 36 14.89 -10.09 6.60
C VAL A 36 14.03 -11.26 7.07
N GLY A 37 14.56 -12.48 7.09
CA GLY A 37 13.85 -13.66 7.58
C GLY A 37 13.47 -13.57 9.05
N LEU A 38 14.32 -12.99 9.90
CA LEU A 38 14.04 -12.79 11.32
C LEU A 38 13.08 -11.62 11.58
N ARG A 39 13.06 -10.59 10.72
CA ARG A 39 12.11 -9.47 10.80
C ARG A 39 10.74 -9.82 10.24
N SER A 40 10.67 -10.76 9.30
CA SER A 40 9.38 -11.24 8.80
C SER A 40 8.68 -11.95 9.95
N PRO A 41 7.44 -11.56 10.33
CA PRO A 41 6.59 -12.46 11.09
C PRO A 41 6.57 -13.78 10.30
N GLY A 42 6.88 -14.88 10.98
CA GLY A 42 7.28 -16.14 10.35
C GLY A 42 6.39 -16.50 9.17
N VAL A 43 6.99 -17.09 8.13
CA VAL A 43 6.22 -17.72 7.04
C VAL A 43 5.21 -18.65 7.71
N PRO A 44 3.90 -18.40 7.61
CA PRO A 44 2.92 -19.29 8.19
C PRO A 44 3.12 -20.65 7.53
N ASP A 45 3.52 -21.62 8.34
CA ASP A 45 3.63 -23.01 7.97
C ASP A 45 2.23 -23.46 7.55
N GLY A 46 1.97 -23.49 6.24
CA GLY A 46 0.70 -23.88 5.65
C GLY A 46 -0.54 -23.07 6.11
N GLY A 47 -0.99 -22.12 5.29
CA GLY A 47 -2.44 -21.95 5.12
C GLY A 47 -3.06 -20.59 5.43
N GLU A 48 -2.36 -19.64 6.05
CA GLU A 48 -2.93 -18.29 6.16
C GLU A 48 -2.48 -17.45 4.99
N LYS A 49 -3.29 -17.50 3.93
CA LYS A 49 -3.29 -16.52 2.85
C LYS A 49 -3.35 -15.14 3.51
N GLY A 50 -2.21 -14.47 3.60
CA GLY A 50 -2.14 -13.09 4.09
C GLY A 50 -3.31 -12.33 3.50
N HIS A 51 -4.10 -11.69 4.37
CA HIS A 51 -5.42 -11.17 4.04
C HIS A 51 -5.29 -10.31 2.78
N ARG A 52 -5.61 -10.91 1.63
CA ARG A 52 -5.63 -10.17 0.38
C ARG A 52 -6.88 -9.33 0.51
N GLU A 53 -6.69 -8.04 0.75
CA GLU A 53 -7.79 -7.12 0.55
C GLU A 53 -8.36 -7.38 -0.85
N PRO A 54 -9.69 -7.48 -0.97
CA PRO A 54 -10.31 -7.69 -2.26
C PRO A 54 -9.79 -6.62 -3.23
N LEU A 55 -9.53 -7.03 -4.47
CA LEU A 55 -9.20 -6.08 -5.53
C LEU A 55 -10.25 -4.96 -5.53
N PRO A 56 -9.85 -3.69 -5.67
CA PRO A 56 -10.80 -2.58 -5.69
C PRO A 56 -11.85 -2.86 -6.77
N THR A 57 -13.12 -2.87 -6.36
CA THR A 57 -14.24 -3.04 -7.29
C THR A 57 -14.34 -1.79 -8.16
N ALA A 58 -14.37 -1.97 -9.48
CA ALA A 58 -14.64 -0.87 -10.40
C ALA A 58 -15.98 -0.22 -10.04
N ILE A 59 -15.99 1.11 -9.90
CA ILE A 59 -17.21 1.87 -9.64
C ILE A 59 -18.17 1.65 -10.82
N SER A 60 -19.28 0.95 -10.59
CA SER A 60 -20.27 0.69 -11.63
C SER A 60 -20.89 2.01 -12.09
N ARG A 61 -21.02 2.17 -13.41
CA ARG A 61 -21.82 3.26 -13.98
C ARG A 61 -23.28 3.00 -13.70
N GLU A 62 -23.98 3.99 -13.18
CA GLU A 62 -25.43 3.93 -13.06
C GLU A 62 -26.07 3.85 -14.45
N ALA A 63 -26.93 2.85 -14.67
CA ALA A 63 -27.60 2.65 -15.95
C ALA A 63 -28.46 3.87 -16.29
N GLY A 64 -28.28 4.43 -17.49
CA GLY A 64 -29.03 5.59 -17.98
C GLY A 64 -28.48 6.96 -17.55
N LYS A 65 -27.44 7.02 -16.71
CA LYS A 65 -26.75 8.29 -16.43
C LYS A 65 -25.61 8.53 -17.43
N PRO A 66 -25.47 9.74 -18.00
CA PRO A 66 -24.31 10.08 -18.81
C PRO A 66 -23.03 10.03 -17.96
N PRO A 67 -21.86 9.79 -18.56
CA PRO A 67 -20.60 9.86 -17.85
C PRO A 67 -20.43 11.24 -17.21
N SER A 68 -19.79 11.28 -16.03
CA SER A 68 -19.41 12.53 -15.39
C SER A 68 -18.59 13.39 -16.35
N LYS A 69 -18.85 14.69 -16.37
CA LYS A 69 -18.09 15.64 -17.17
C LYS A 69 -16.62 15.57 -16.80
N VAL A 70 -15.74 15.59 -17.80
CA VAL A 70 -14.29 15.73 -17.56
C VAL A 70 -14.06 17.16 -17.06
N LEU A 71 -13.51 17.27 -15.85
CA LEU A 71 -13.17 18.54 -15.22
C LEU A 71 -11.66 18.60 -15.02
N GLY A 72 -11.06 19.77 -15.28
CA GLY A 72 -9.68 20.02 -14.90
C GLY A 72 -9.57 20.36 -13.41
N ASN A 73 -8.35 20.31 -12.86
CA ASN A 73 -8.10 20.58 -11.44
C ASN A 73 -8.74 21.89 -10.97
N ARG A 74 -8.59 22.98 -11.75
CA ARG A 74 -9.17 24.28 -11.43
C ARG A 74 -10.69 24.25 -11.30
N ASP A 75 -11.37 23.49 -12.15
CA ASP A 75 -12.83 23.40 -12.13
C ASP A 75 -13.31 22.48 -10.99
N LEU A 76 -12.49 21.50 -10.59
CA LEU A 76 -12.74 20.68 -9.40
C LEU A 76 -12.58 21.51 -8.11
N ASP A 77 -11.54 22.32 -8.03
CA ASP A 77 -11.27 23.18 -6.87
C ASP A 77 -12.43 24.16 -6.65
N ALA A 78 -12.94 24.79 -7.71
CA ALA A 78 -14.10 25.68 -7.63
C ALA A 78 -15.38 24.98 -7.09
N LEU A 79 -15.62 23.72 -7.48
CA LEU A 79 -16.76 22.95 -6.96
C LEU A 79 -16.61 22.61 -5.48
N LEU A 80 -15.39 22.30 -5.04
CA LEU A 80 -15.11 22.00 -3.63
C LEU A 80 -15.28 23.25 -2.74
N GLU A 81 -14.86 24.41 -3.24
CA GLU A 81 -15.03 25.70 -2.55
C GLU A 81 -16.52 26.10 -2.41
N GLU A 82 -17.32 25.91 -3.47
CA GLU A 82 -18.76 26.17 -3.45
C GLU A 82 -19.47 25.30 -2.40
N ASP A 83 -19.16 24.00 -2.38
CA ASP A 83 -19.68 23.03 -1.41
C ASP A 83 -19.31 23.37 0.04
N GLU A 84 -18.10 23.89 0.26
CA GLU A 84 -17.60 24.29 1.59
C GLU A 84 -18.33 25.54 2.09
N PHE A 85 -18.55 26.52 1.21
CA PHE A 85 -19.33 27.73 1.53
C PHE A 85 -20.75 27.38 1.98
N ASP A 86 -21.43 26.48 1.27
CA ASP A 86 -22.79 26.04 1.61
C ASP A 86 -22.86 25.27 2.94
N ARG A 87 -21.83 24.47 3.25
CA ARG A 87 -21.72 23.80 4.56
C ARG A 87 -21.51 24.82 5.67
N TYR A 88 -20.64 25.81 5.46
CA TYR A 88 -20.38 26.87 6.43
C TYR A 88 -21.63 27.72 6.74
N GLN A 89 -22.41 28.08 5.72
CA GLN A 89 -23.67 28.81 5.93
C GLN A 89 -24.67 28.00 6.76
N ARG A 90 -24.78 26.69 6.51
CA ARG A 90 -25.66 25.80 7.29
C ARG A 90 -25.22 25.66 8.75
N THR A 91 -23.92 25.55 9.02
CA THR A 91 -23.42 25.47 10.40
C THR A 91 -23.65 26.77 11.16
N ILE A 92 -23.44 27.93 10.53
CA ILE A 92 -23.72 29.25 11.12
C ILE A 92 -25.21 29.48 11.35
N ALA A 93 -26.07 29.10 10.40
CA ALA A 93 -27.51 29.22 10.56
C ALA A 93 -28.04 28.32 11.69
N SER A 94 -27.52 27.09 11.81
CA SER A 94 -27.81 26.19 12.91
C SER A 94 -27.33 26.75 14.26
N ALA A 95 -26.13 27.34 14.31
CA ALA A 95 -25.60 27.97 15.52
C ALA A 95 -26.41 29.21 15.96
N LYS A 96 -27.04 29.94 15.02
CA LYS A 96 -27.89 31.10 15.32
C LYS A 96 -29.34 30.75 15.71
N GLY A 97 -29.77 29.50 15.50
CA GLY A 97 -31.13 29.04 15.79
C GLY A 97 -31.33 28.38 17.16
N VAL A 98 -30.30 28.33 18.02
CA VAL A 98 -30.33 27.63 19.31
C VAL A 98 -30.68 28.56 20.50
N ASP A 99 -30.76 29.87 20.28
CA ASP A 99 -31.19 30.84 21.30
C ASP A 99 -32.62 31.33 21.04
N THR A 100 -33.62 30.48 21.30
CA THR A 100 -35.00 30.89 21.68
C THR A 100 -35.68 29.79 22.47
#